data_AF-A0A382VHI1-F1
#
_entry.id   AF-A0A382VHI1-F1
#
_cell.length_a   1.000
_cell.length_b   1.000
_cell.length_c   1.000
_cell.angle_alpha   90.00
_cell.angle_beta   90.00
_cell.angle_gamma   90.00
#
_symmetry.space_group_name_H-M   'P 1'
#
loop_
_entity.id
_entity.type
_entity.pdbx_description
1 polymer ?
#
loop_
_entity_poly.entity_id
_entity_poly.type
_entity_poly.pdbx_seq_one_letter_code
_entity_poly.pdbx_strand_id
1 'polypeptide(L)'
;MIAVPFKTVDVISAVFVVLCASVVQAQTDPITFTDHIRPILERSCWNCHGEASQLSDLDLRTRDDAIAGGTRGQALVPGRAEESRLYQVLAGLADPPMPMGGDRLSESEVAAVRAWIDDGAHWDDGGTTSTADALSALESSQLPPGARDYWAFQLPKRAVVPASAAYDHPVDRFLEV
;
A
#
# COMPACT_ATOMS: atom_id res chain seq x y z
N MET A 1 21.39 65.24 -53.34
CA MET A 1 20.73 64.02 -52.82
C MET A 1 21.75 62.91 -52.95
N ILE A 2 22.24 62.15 -51.97
CA ILE A 2 22.05 61.96 -50.53
C ILE A 2 23.42 61.48 -50.01
N ALA A 3 23.75 61.82 -48.77
CA ALA A 3 25.00 61.48 -48.10
C ALA A 3 24.84 60.29 -47.13
N VAL A 4 26.00 59.79 -46.67
CA VAL A 4 26.33 59.07 -45.42
C VAL A 4 25.98 57.55 -45.29
N PRO A 5 26.68 56.78 -44.42
CA PRO A 5 27.63 55.75 -44.86
C PRO A 5 27.42 54.37 -44.19
N PHE A 6 28.29 53.41 -44.55
CA PHE A 6 28.49 52.12 -43.88
C PHE A 6 28.57 52.27 -42.36
N LYS A 7 27.73 51.52 -41.64
CA LYS A 7 27.93 51.18 -40.24
C LYS A 7 27.93 49.66 -40.09
N THR A 8 29.07 49.17 -39.66
CA THR A 8 29.31 47.87 -39.03
C THR A 8 28.33 47.69 -37.86
N VAL A 9 27.70 46.52 -37.77
CA VAL A 9 27.02 46.09 -36.54
C VAL A 9 27.67 44.77 -36.14
N ASP A 10 28.39 44.87 -35.04
CA ASP A 10 29.15 43.81 -34.40
C ASP A 10 28.28 42.60 -34.06
N VAL A 11 28.77 41.42 -34.44
CA VAL A 11 28.21 40.11 -34.08
C VAL A 11 28.56 39.86 -32.62
N ILE A 12 27.71 40.31 -31.70
CA ILE A 12 27.77 39.89 -30.29
C ILE A 12 27.09 38.53 -30.22
N SER A 13 27.91 37.48 -30.31
CA SER A 13 27.52 36.10 -30.07
C SER A 13 27.17 35.93 -28.59
N ALA A 14 25.88 36.05 -28.26
CA ALA A 14 25.38 35.72 -26.93
C ALA A 14 25.27 34.20 -26.81
N VAL A 15 26.31 33.57 -26.25
CA VAL A 15 26.27 32.17 -25.82
C VAL A 15 25.33 32.08 -24.62
N PHE A 16 24.06 31.80 -24.89
CA PHE A 16 23.06 31.48 -23.87
C PHE A 16 23.30 30.05 -23.40
N VAL A 17 24.17 29.88 -22.40
CA VAL A 17 24.32 28.59 -21.70
C VAL A 17 23.04 28.37 -20.89
N VAL A 18 22.07 27.68 -21.48
CA VAL A 18 20.89 27.17 -20.79
C VAL A 18 21.38 26.06 -19.85
N LEU A 19 21.65 26.44 -18.60
CA LEU A 19 21.93 25.51 -17.52
C LEU A 19 20.61 24.77 -17.22
N CYS A 20 20.40 23.62 -17.86
CA CYS A 20 19.30 22.73 -17.55
C CYS A 20 19.49 22.17 -16.12
N ALA A 21 18.99 22.90 -15.12
CA ALA A 21 18.80 22.38 -13.79
C ALA A 21 17.79 21.22 -13.89
N SER A 22 18.31 20.00 -13.86
CA SER A 22 17.48 18.80 -13.79
C SER A 22 16.85 18.78 -12.40
N VAL A 23 15.59 19.17 -12.32
CA VAL A 23 14.80 19.01 -11.10
C VAL A 23 14.61 17.52 -10.91
N VAL A 24 15.31 16.94 -9.94
CA VAL A 24 15.00 15.60 -9.45
C VAL A 24 13.68 15.70 -8.71
N GLN A 25 12.58 15.38 -9.40
CA GLN A 25 11.31 15.10 -8.73
C GLN A 25 11.47 13.77 -8.02
N ALA A 26 11.45 13.79 -6.69
CA ALA A 26 11.26 12.60 -5.89
C ALA A 26 9.89 12.02 -6.28
N GLN A 27 9.89 10.85 -6.94
CA GLN A 27 8.67 10.11 -7.17
C GLN A 27 8.19 9.61 -5.81
N THR A 28 7.17 10.26 -5.28
CA THR A 28 6.42 9.73 -4.14
C THR A 28 5.55 8.63 -4.71
N ASP A 29 5.64 7.44 -4.14
CA ASP A 29 4.80 6.32 -4.57
C ASP A 29 3.32 6.71 -4.49
N PRO A 30 2.49 6.31 -5.47
CA PRO A 30 1.08 6.65 -5.48
C PRO A 30 0.37 6.08 -4.24
N ILE A 31 -0.55 6.86 -3.67
CA ILE A 31 -1.37 6.42 -2.56
C ILE A 31 -2.36 5.37 -3.05
N THR A 32 -2.17 4.11 -2.63
CA THR A 32 -3.09 3.00 -2.88
C THR A 32 -4.07 2.84 -1.72
N PHE A 33 -5.29 2.36 -2.01
CA PHE A 33 -6.25 2.06 -0.96
C PHE A 33 -5.72 0.92 -0.08
N THR A 34 -5.19 -0.15 -0.67
CA THR A 34 -4.72 -1.32 0.07
C THR A 34 -3.62 -1.01 1.08
N ASP A 35 -2.59 -0.27 0.68
CA ASP A 35 -1.40 -0.09 1.53
C ASP A 35 -1.53 1.11 2.46
N HIS A 36 -2.28 2.14 2.07
CA HIS A 36 -2.30 3.41 2.79
C HIS A 36 -3.64 3.69 3.48
N ILE A 37 -4.76 3.41 2.83
CA ILE A 37 -6.09 3.84 3.31
C ILE A 37 -6.76 2.75 4.14
N ARG A 38 -6.74 1.52 3.67
CA ARG A 38 -7.35 0.37 4.34
C ARG A 38 -6.84 0.19 5.77
N PRO A 39 -5.53 0.27 6.08
CA PRO A 39 -5.05 0.17 7.46
C PRO A 39 -5.57 1.28 8.37
N ILE A 40 -5.84 2.47 7.83
CA ILE A 40 -6.45 3.58 8.57
C ILE A 40 -7.92 3.26 8.87
N LEU A 41 -8.68 2.82 7.86
CA LEU A 41 -10.10 2.51 8.02
C LEU A 41 -10.33 1.32 8.98
N GLU A 42 -9.51 0.28 8.88
CA GLU A 42 -9.52 -0.89 9.76
C GLU A 42 -9.33 -0.49 11.22
N ARG A 43 -8.29 0.30 11.48
CA ARG A 43 -7.88 0.67 12.84
C ARG A 43 -8.82 1.70 13.48
N SER A 44 -9.29 2.67 12.71
CA SER A 44 -9.89 3.89 13.26
C SER A 44 -11.38 4.07 12.91
N CYS A 45 -11.94 3.28 11.99
CA CYS A 45 -13.29 3.53 11.47
C CYS A 45 -14.24 2.33 11.58
N TRP A 46 -13.81 1.13 11.15
CA TRP A 46 -14.72 -0.01 10.97
C TRP A 46 -15.33 -0.57 12.24
N ASN A 47 -14.76 -0.28 13.42
CA ASN A 47 -15.38 -0.66 14.69
C ASN A 47 -16.74 0.03 14.92
N CYS A 48 -16.92 1.23 14.37
CA CYS A 48 -18.14 2.04 14.53
C CYS A 48 -18.90 2.30 13.21
N HIS A 49 -18.25 2.12 12.07
CA HIS A 49 -18.78 2.33 10.72
C HIS A 49 -18.45 1.13 9.82
N GLY A 50 -18.87 -0.05 10.25
CA GLY A 50 -18.61 -1.34 9.61
C GLY A 50 -19.59 -2.41 10.08
N GLU A 51 -19.18 -3.68 10.07
CA GLU A 51 -20.11 -4.79 10.35
C GLU A 51 -20.66 -4.78 11.79
N ALA A 52 -19.79 -4.51 12.76
CA ALA A 52 -20.13 -4.59 14.17
C ALA A 52 -21.11 -3.47 14.58
N SER A 53 -21.00 -2.32 13.94
CA SER A 53 -21.81 -1.13 14.22
C SER A 53 -21.76 -0.19 13.02
N GLN A 54 -22.90 0.39 12.68
CA GLN A 54 -23.05 1.36 11.59
C GLN A 54 -23.61 2.66 12.16
N LEU A 55 -22.83 3.36 12.99
CA LEU A 55 -23.26 4.63 13.55
C LEU A 55 -23.59 5.63 12.43
N SER A 56 -24.72 6.33 12.59
CA SER A 56 -25.27 7.22 11.56
C SER A 56 -25.64 6.52 10.25
N ASP A 57 -25.91 5.20 10.27
CA ASP A 57 -26.20 4.35 9.11
C ASP A 57 -25.09 4.40 8.05
N LEU A 58 -23.83 4.48 8.48
CA LEU A 58 -22.66 4.57 7.61
C LEU A 58 -21.84 3.27 7.68
N ASP A 59 -21.55 2.69 6.51
CA ASP A 59 -20.61 1.59 6.33
C ASP A 59 -19.44 2.02 5.43
N LEU A 60 -18.21 1.86 5.91
CA LEU A 60 -16.98 2.25 5.21
C LEU A 60 -16.19 1.03 4.71
N ARG A 61 -16.77 -0.17 4.68
CA ARG A 61 -16.10 -1.41 4.26
C ARG A 61 -16.18 -1.67 2.76
N THR A 62 -17.06 -1.00 2.03
CA THR A 62 -17.10 -1.06 0.56
C THR A 62 -17.10 0.34 -0.03
N ARG A 63 -16.60 0.47 -1.26
CA ARG A 63 -16.59 1.74 -1.99
C ARG A 63 -17.99 2.29 -2.18
N ASP A 64 -18.91 1.43 -2.59
CA ASP A 64 -20.27 1.83 -2.93
C ASP A 64 -21.04 2.30 -1.70
N ASP A 65 -20.88 1.62 -0.55
CA ASP A 65 -21.51 2.04 0.71
C ASP A 65 -20.89 3.35 1.23
N ALA A 66 -19.56 3.51 1.13
CA ALA A 66 -18.89 4.74 1.55
C ALA A 66 -19.29 5.96 0.69
N ILE A 67 -19.57 5.74 -0.61
CA ILE A 67 -20.10 6.79 -1.50
C ILE A 67 -21.58 7.07 -1.19
N ALA A 68 -22.39 6.03 -0.98
CA ALA A 68 -23.79 6.19 -0.58
C ALA A 68 -23.91 7.01 0.71
N GLY A 69 -22.96 6.81 1.63
CA GLY A 69 -22.89 7.53 2.90
C GLY A 69 -23.96 7.05 3.87
N GLY A 70 -24.33 7.93 4.81
CA GLY A 70 -25.34 7.62 5.83
C GLY A 70 -26.31 8.78 6.04
N THR A 71 -26.91 8.84 7.23
CA THR A 71 -27.87 9.89 7.63
C THR A 71 -27.34 11.32 7.53
N ARG A 72 -26.03 11.51 7.45
CA ARG A 72 -25.36 12.82 7.33
C ARG A 72 -24.93 13.17 5.90
N GLY A 73 -25.40 12.41 4.90
CA GLY A 73 -25.05 12.58 3.50
C GLY A 73 -23.88 11.70 3.07
N GLN A 74 -23.35 11.99 1.87
CA GLN A 74 -22.26 11.24 1.24
C GLN A 74 -20.99 11.33 2.09
N ALA A 75 -20.43 10.18 2.46
CA ALA A 75 -19.16 10.16 3.19
C ALA A 75 -17.98 10.44 2.24
N LEU A 76 -18.04 9.90 1.02
CA LEU A 76 -17.07 10.10 -0.05
C LEU A 76 -17.69 10.74 -1.29
N VAL A 77 -17.05 11.79 -1.79
CA VAL A 77 -17.30 12.41 -3.09
C VAL A 77 -16.03 12.24 -3.92
N PRO A 78 -15.95 11.20 -4.79
CA PRO A 78 -14.78 10.95 -5.62
C PRO A 78 -14.32 12.20 -6.39
N GLY A 79 -13.02 12.49 -6.31
CA GLY A 79 -12.37 13.64 -6.94
C GLY A 79 -12.51 14.96 -6.19
N ARG A 80 -13.20 14.98 -5.03
CA ARG A 80 -13.52 16.21 -4.29
C ARG A 80 -13.46 15.98 -2.77
N ALA A 81 -12.26 15.97 -2.20
CA ALA A 81 -12.08 15.75 -0.76
C ALA A 81 -12.82 16.79 0.09
N GLU A 82 -12.82 18.06 -0.30
CA GLU A 82 -13.48 19.15 0.44
C GLU A 82 -14.99 18.97 0.55
N GLU A 83 -15.62 18.34 -0.44
CA GLU A 83 -17.05 18.03 -0.43
C GLU A 83 -17.36 16.72 0.31
N SER A 84 -16.32 15.92 0.60
CA SER A 84 -16.46 14.62 1.25
C SER A 84 -16.55 14.77 2.76
N ARG A 85 -17.67 14.32 3.35
CA ARG A 85 -17.89 14.41 4.80
C ARG A 85 -16.77 13.72 5.60
N LEU A 86 -16.24 12.60 5.09
CA LEU A 86 -15.13 11.87 5.73
C LEU A 86 -13.91 12.78 5.94
N TYR A 87 -13.45 13.47 4.90
CA TYR A 87 -12.31 14.38 5.03
C TYR A 87 -12.62 15.55 5.97
N GLN A 88 -13.82 16.13 5.88
CA GLN A 88 -14.20 17.27 6.73
C GLN A 88 -14.18 16.92 8.23
N VAL A 89 -14.64 15.74 8.64
CA VAL A 89 -14.60 15.34 10.07
C VAL A 89 -13.18 15.02 10.55
N LEU A 90 -12.34 14.47 9.67
CA LEU A 90 -10.93 14.16 9.97
C LEU A 90 -10.08 15.43 10.07
N ALA A 91 -10.32 16.40 9.19
CA ALA A 91 -9.64 17.70 9.17
C ALA A 91 -10.20 18.69 10.21
N GLY A 92 -11.19 18.29 11.02
CA GLY A 92 -11.81 19.16 12.03
C GLY A 92 -12.62 20.31 11.44
N LEU A 93 -13.06 20.19 10.19
CA LEU A 93 -13.84 21.20 9.47
C LEU A 93 -15.35 21.08 9.72
N ALA A 94 -15.81 19.99 10.32
CA ALA A 94 -17.21 19.86 10.73
C ALA A 94 -17.45 18.76 11.77
N ASP A 95 -18.57 18.86 12.48
CA ASP A 95 -18.85 18.10 13.71
C ASP A 95 -19.76 16.86 13.54
N PRO A 96 -19.58 15.82 14.38
CA PRO A 96 -18.50 15.70 15.36
C PRO A 96 -17.15 15.35 14.69
N PRO A 97 -16.02 15.69 15.32
CA PRO A 97 -14.71 15.24 14.85
C PRO A 97 -14.61 13.71 14.96
N MET A 98 -13.88 13.10 14.04
CA MET A 98 -13.61 11.65 14.04
C MET A 98 -12.10 11.40 14.11
N PRO A 99 -11.66 10.31 14.79
CA PRO A 99 -12.46 9.33 15.53
C PRO A 99 -13.01 9.87 16.87
N MET A 100 -14.19 9.41 17.27
CA MET A 100 -14.80 9.79 18.55
C MET A 100 -14.21 8.97 19.70
N GLY A 101 -13.57 9.64 20.67
CA GLY A 101 -13.01 8.99 21.86
C GLY A 101 -11.78 8.09 21.61
N GLY A 102 -11.23 8.11 20.38
CA GLY A 102 -9.97 7.45 20.02
C GLY A 102 -8.87 8.46 19.69
N ASP A 103 -7.68 7.95 19.37
CA ASP A 103 -6.57 8.79 18.94
C ASP A 103 -6.90 9.45 17.58
N ARG A 104 -6.52 10.72 17.45
CA ARG A 104 -6.61 11.43 16.17
C ARG A 104 -5.62 10.83 15.18
N LEU A 105 -6.03 10.78 13.92
CA LEU A 105 -5.12 10.47 12.82
C LEU A 105 -3.99 11.50 12.78
N SER A 106 -2.82 11.06 12.34
CA SER A 106 -1.71 11.99 12.09
C SER A 106 -2.02 12.90 10.90
N GLU A 107 -1.33 14.04 10.81
CA GLU A 107 -1.48 14.95 9.66
C GLU A 107 -1.17 14.25 8.33
N SER A 108 -0.20 13.33 8.31
CA SER A 108 0.13 12.55 7.11
C SER A 108 -0.98 11.57 6.72
N GLU A 109 -1.66 10.97 7.70
CA GLU A 109 -2.80 10.08 7.43
C GLU A 109 -4.00 10.86 6.90
N VAL A 110 -4.30 12.03 7.48
CA VAL A 110 -5.36 12.90 6.97
C VAL A 110 -5.04 13.39 5.55
N ALA A 111 -3.77 13.72 5.28
CA ALA A 111 -3.32 14.09 3.95
C ALA A 111 -3.40 12.93 2.94
N ALA A 112 -3.09 11.70 3.35
CA ALA A 112 -3.24 10.51 2.51
C ALA A 112 -4.71 10.25 2.15
N VAL A 113 -5.62 10.33 3.12
CA VAL A 113 -7.07 10.20 2.88
C VAL A 113 -7.56 11.27 1.92
N ARG A 114 -7.12 12.52 2.09
CA ARG A 114 -7.45 13.62 1.18
C ARG A 114 -6.99 13.32 -0.25
N ALA A 115 -5.70 13.01 -0.43
CA ALA A 115 -5.11 12.74 -1.73
C ALA A 115 -5.81 11.57 -2.44
N TRP A 116 -6.12 10.51 -1.70
CA TRP A 116 -6.85 9.36 -2.22
C TRP A 116 -8.26 9.70 -2.69
N ILE A 117 -8.99 10.56 -1.95
CA ILE A 117 -10.31 11.02 -2.38
C ILE A 117 -10.20 11.89 -3.64
N ASP A 118 -9.24 12.82 -3.67
CA ASP A 118 -8.99 13.69 -4.82
C ASP A 118 -8.58 12.90 -6.07
N ASP A 119 -7.93 11.74 -5.89
CA ASP A 119 -7.61 10.79 -6.96
C ASP A 119 -8.81 9.93 -7.40
N GLY A 120 -10.01 10.14 -6.85
CA GLY A 120 -11.23 9.42 -7.25
C GLY A 120 -11.67 8.31 -6.28
N ALA A 121 -11.05 8.22 -5.11
CA ALA A 121 -11.29 7.20 -4.11
C ALA A 121 -11.28 5.80 -4.74
N HIS A 122 -10.20 5.49 -5.46
CA HIS A 122 -10.02 4.19 -6.09
C HIS A 122 -9.73 3.13 -5.02
N TRP A 123 -10.56 2.10 -4.98
CA TRP A 123 -10.32 0.92 -4.17
C TRP A 123 -9.59 -0.04 -5.10
N ASP A 124 -8.27 -0.07 -5.02
CA ASP A 124 -7.53 -1.12 -5.68
C ASP A 124 -7.93 -2.45 -5.04
N ASP A 125 -8.11 -3.48 -5.87
CA ASP A 125 -8.48 -4.82 -5.43
C ASP A 125 -7.28 -5.43 -4.69
N GLY A 126 -7.02 -4.94 -3.47
CA GLY A 126 -6.05 -5.53 -2.56
C GLY A 126 -4.73 -5.85 -3.21
N GLY A 127 -4.18 -4.99 -4.07
CA GLY A 127 -3.07 -5.30 -4.98
C GLY A 127 -2.98 -6.79 -5.27
N THR A 128 -3.91 -7.36 -6.06
CA THR A 128 -3.73 -8.73 -6.55
C THR A 128 -2.50 -8.71 -7.45
N THR A 129 -1.33 -8.85 -6.83
CA THR A 129 -0.28 -9.69 -7.35
C THR A 129 -1.03 -10.94 -7.76
N SER A 130 -1.18 -11.15 -9.07
CA SER A 130 -1.91 -12.30 -9.58
C SER A 130 -1.37 -13.53 -8.84
N THR A 131 -2.19 -14.54 -8.60
CA THR A 131 -1.66 -15.80 -8.07
C THR A 131 -0.47 -16.28 -8.89
N ALA A 132 -0.43 -15.97 -10.19
CA ALA A 132 0.70 -16.19 -11.07
C ALA A 132 1.94 -15.31 -10.76
N ASP A 133 1.75 -14.03 -10.42
CA ASP A 133 2.85 -13.13 -10.08
C ASP A 133 3.41 -13.44 -8.68
N ALA A 134 2.54 -13.80 -7.74
CA ALA A 134 2.90 -14.18 -6.39
C ALA A 134 3.65 -15.51 -6.39
N LEU A 135 3.17 -16.46 -7.20
CA LEU A 135 3.85 -17.72 -7.44
C LEU A 135 5.21 -17.49 -8.13
N SER A 136 5.27 -16.65 -9.17
CA SER A 136 6.52 -16.34 -9.87
C SER A 136 7.55 -15.69 -8.94
N ALA A 137 7.12 -14.80 -8.06
CA ALA A 137 7.97 -14.16 -7.07
C ALA A 137 8.51 -15.17 -6.04
N LEU A 138 7.68 -16.12 -5.60
CA LEU A 138 8.09 -17.21 -4.72
C LEU A 138 9.04 -18.19 -5.43
N GLU A 139 8.76 -18.58 -6.66
CA GLU A 139 9.62 -19.47 -7.47
C GLU A 139 10.98 -18.84 -7.77
N SER A 140 11.01 -17.52 -7.96
CA SER A 140 12.23 -16.77 -8.24
C SER A 140 13.00 -16.37 -6.97
N SER A 141 12.46 -16.65 -5.78
CA SER A 141 13.11 -16.26 -4.53
C SER A 141 14.40 -17.05 -4.29
N GLN A 142 15.50 -16.36 -3.96
CA GLN A 142 16.73 -17.01 -3.54
C GLN A 142 16.53 -17.71 -2.19
N LEU A 143 16.82 -19.01 -2.18
CA LEU A 143 16.89 -19.77 -0.93
C LEU A 143 18.04 -19.23 -0.05
N PRO A 144 17.86 -19.22 1.29
CA PRO A 144 18.94 -18.91 2.22
C PRO A 144 20.19 -19.76 1.97
N PRO A 145 21.40 -19.23 2.21
CA PRO A 145 22.60 -20.06 2.23
C PRO A 145 22.41 -21.26 3.17
N GLY A 146 22.71 -22.47 2.70
CA GLY A 146 22.53 -23.70 3.49
C GLY A 146 21.08 -24.18 3.60
N ALA A 147 20.10 -23.59 2.89
CA ALA A 147 18.74 -24.11 2.89
C ALA A 147 18.64 -25.58 2.42
N ARG A 148 19.59 -26.03 1.60
CA ARG A 148 19.68 -27.43 1.18
C ARG A 148 20.19 -28.35 2.29
N ASP A 149 20.76 -27.82 3.36
CA ASP A 149 21.34 -28.59 4.47
C ASP A 149 20.30 -28.92 5.56
N TYR A 150 19.10 -28.34 5.51
CA TYR A 150 18.03 -28.72 6.44
C TYR A 150 17.66 -30.20 6.28
N TRP A 151 17.40 -30.84 7.41
CA TRP A 151 17.07 -32.27 7.52
C TRP A 151 15.95 -32.71 6.55
N ALA A 152 14.98 -31.85 6.27
CA ALA A 152 13.84 -32.12 5.39
C ALA A 152 14.21 -32.26 3.91
N PHE A 153 15.36 -31.71 3.50
CA PHE A 153 15.87 -31.79 2.13
C PHE A 153 17.03 -32.78 1.98
N GLN A 154 17.39 -33.48 3.07
CA GLN A 154 18.38 -34.53 3.05
C GLN A 154 17.71 -35.87 2.74
N LEU A 155 18.31 -36.66 1.85
CA LEU A 155 17.83 -38.01 1.57
C LEU A 155 17.87 -38.86 2.86
N PRO A 156 16.76 -39.52 3.25
CA PRO A 156 16.75 -40.41 4.40
C PRO A 156 17.83 -41.49 4.26
N LYS A 157 18.74 -41.55 5.22
CA LYS A 157 19.76 -42.61 5.29
C LYS A 157 19.16 -43.79 6.05
N ARG A 158 19.13 -44.96 5.41
CA ARG A 158 18.67 -46.18 6.06
C ARG A 158 19.64 -46.56 7.18
N ALA A 159 19.16 -46.52 8.42
CA ALA A 159 19.92 -47.02 9.56
C ALA A 159 20.10 -48.55 9.45
N VAL A 160 21.23 -49.04 9.96
CA VAL A 160 21.42 -50.48 10.14
C VAL A 160 20.43 -50.95 11.21
N VAL A 161 19.58 -51.91 10.85
CA VAL A 161 18.60 -52.47 11.78
C VAL A 161 19.36 -53.31 12.82
N PRO A 162 19.19 -53.04 14.13
CA PRO A 162 19.80 -53.86 15.17
C PRO A 162 19.41 -55.33 15.05
N ALA A 163 20.38 -56.21 15.29
CA ALA A 163 20.13 -57.65 15.38
C ALA A 163 19.67 -57.97 16.81
N SER A 164 18.38 -57.82 17.09
CA SER A 164 17.75 -58.21 18.37
C SER A 164 16.63 -59.24 18.15
N ALA A 165 16.32 -60.01 19.20
CA ALA A 165 15.43 -61.15 19.15
C ALA A 165 13.94 -60.76 19.29
N ALA A 166 13.10 -61.43 18.49
CA ALA A 166 11.63 -61.54 18.55
C ALA A 166 10.82 -60.26 18.86
N TYR A 167 10.73 -59.38 17.86
CA TYR A 167 9.64 -58.38 17.79
C TYR A 167 8.72 -58.73 16.63
N ASP A 168 7.42 -58.52 16.83
CA ASP A 168 6.40 -58.75 15.80
C ASP A 168 6.47 -57.71 14.67
N HIS A 169 6.99 -56.50 14.95
CA HIS A 169 7.17 -55.47 13.93
C HIS A 169 8.64 -55.04 13.73
N PRO A 170 9.10 -54.85 12.47
CA PRO A 170 10.46 -54.42 12.18
C PRO A 170 10.87 -53.07 12.78
N VAL A 171 9.91 -52.19 13.12
CA VAL A 171 10.16 -50.87 13.72
C VAL A 171 10.52 -50.95 15.20
N ASP A 172 10.04 -51.98 15.91
CA ASP A 172 10.25 -52.15 17.36
C ASP A 172 11.72 -52.45 17.70
N ARG A 173 12.49 -52.90 16.69
CA ARG A 173 13.94 -53.12 16.81
C ARG A 173 14.76 -51.86 17.12
N PHE A 174 14.15 -50.68 17.06
CA PHE A 174 14.78 -49.39 17.36
C PHE A 174 14.41 -48.83 18.76
N LEU A 175 13.69 -49.59 19.59
CA LEU A 175 13.25 -49.14 20.93
C LEU A 175 14.24 -49.45 22.05
N GLU A 176 15.23 -50.32 21.82
CA GLU A 176 16.18 -50.81 22.83
C GLU A 176 17.61 -50.23 22.67
N VAL A 177 17.75 -49.03 22.10
CA VAL A 177 19.06 -48.38 21.91
C VAL A 177 19.50 -47.61 23.15
#